data_AF-A0A171CPL5-F1
#
_entry.id   AF-A0A171CPL5-F1
#
_cell.length_a   1.000
_cell.length_b   1.000
_cell.length_c   1.000
_cell.angle_alpha   90.00
_cell.angle_beta   90.00
_cell.angle_gamma   90.00
#
_symmetry.space_group_name_H-M   'P 1'
#
loop_
_entity.id
_entity.type
_entity.pdbx_description
1 polymer ?
#
loop_
_entity_poly.entity_id
_entity_poly.type
_entity_poly.pdbx_seq_one_letter_code
_entity_poly.pdbx_strand_id
1 'polypeptide(L)'
;MTSAPSPASAPPAVPPRTTGLVIVDNAGDDLAATRHLNALGHLADGRAIVRPTPGASDLPTLGLDVLVALGKHPHAARNERVTDGWTISRAWLEGAGVTDVIVDRAHLLTAEQAAALAALAAEAEATLWLLWSDSDPLQTPAVHQAQQALQAPAEVIDLWEFHQRLPAPARPPLAAGPGQESVWPPLPAADFTTFLAACRRRLARADFAQVHAIYHDAADATDDWLEAITLTGQRTAPPIGAITGWLRDHTVGCAPTPQTALIRLRAVQAALFVHGILLRWQADALGADPARRLLGDLTPHIAARLHRICRTDAAAATTLALHLNHRCRDFDLLRLADVAPDGSAIRTPALEPGGLWAASYPRYPGDKIKHPRHIDDVTWAEFAFTEPIRIPEHARPIFAAHRAWRRQCGASETDPYFVHRKEPKRRPPAAMLNSLVKRTCATLGLDPFWMHGRNCIYGTDIGVTHRTIGWTVERGLTVHPLAPVRDIGLPRPRQPRGERTRWARRPIA
;
A
#
# COMPACT_ATOMS: atom_id res chain seq x y z
N MET A 1 -9.19 27.19 -33.94
CA MET A 1 -9.43 27.58 -32.54
C MET A 1 -9.22 26.34 -31.69
N THR A 2 -8.03 26.22 -31.12
CA THR A 2 -7.56 25.08 -30.32
C THR A 2 -8.13 25.16 -28.91
N SER A 3 -9.00 24.21 -28.56
CA SER A 3 -9.51 24.01 -27.21
C SER A 3 -8.43 23.35 -26.35
N ALA A 4 -7.98 24.05 -25.31
CA ALA A 4 -7.02 23.56 -24.32
C ALA A 4 -7.57 22.33 -23.57
N PRO A 5 -6.70 21.40 -23.14
CA PRO A 5 -7.13 20.26 -22.32
C PRO A 5 -7.61 20.72 -20.95
N SER A 6 -8.77 20.22 -20.55
CA SER A 6 -9.37 20.45 -19.23
C SER A 6 -8.40 19.98 -18.14
N PRO A 7 -8.07 20.81 -17.14
CA PRO A 7 -7.24 20.39 -16.02
C PRO A 7 -7.96 19.26 -15.27
N ALA A 8 -7.23 18.19 -14.97
CA ALA A 8 -7.69 17.14 -14.08
C ALA A 8 -8.23 17.78 -12.80
N SER A 9 -9.50 17.53 -12.47
CA SER A 9 -10.11 18.02 -11.24
C SER A 9 -9.19 17.70 -10.07
N ALA A 10 -8.70 18.76 -9.43
CA ALA A 10 -8.03 18.63 -8.15
C ALA A 10 -8.95 17.84 -7.20
N PRO A 11 -8.40 16.93 -6.38
CA PRO A 11 -9.20 16.28 -5.35
C PRO A 11 -9.91 17.35 -4.51
N PRO A 12 -11.15 17.10 -4.06
CA PRO A 12 -11.88 18.07 -3.24
C PRO A 12 -11.02 18.48 -2.06
N ALA A 13 -10.87 19.79 -1.86
CA ALA A 13 -10.14 20.35 -0.74
C ALA A 13 -10.78 19.82 0.56
N VAL A 14 -10.00 19.08 1.34
CA VAL A 14 -10.39 18.62 2.68
C VAL A 14 -10.65 19.89 3.50
N PRO A 15 -11.84 20.04 4.13
CA PRO A 15 -12.10 21.20 4.98
C PRO A 15 -11.04 21.29 6.08
N PRO A 16 -10.65 22.51 6.51
CA PRO A 16 -9.67 22.66 7.58
C PRO A 16 -10.13 21.89 8.82
N ARG A 17 -9.32 20.93 9.25
CA ARG A 17 -9.59 20.10 10.42
C ARG A 17 -9.42 20.97 11.66
N THR A 18 -10.50 21.17 12.41
CA THR A 18 -10.43 21.83 13.71
C THR A 18 -10.08 20.80 14.77
N THR A 19 -8.85 20.86 15.26
CA THR A 19 -8.43 20.18 16.49
C THR A 19 -9.31 20.65 17.64
N GLY A 20 -9.88 19.71 18.41
CA GLY A 20 -10.83 20.03 19.47
C GLY A 20 -10.72 19.08 20.65
N LEU A 21 -11.21 19.53 21.80
CA LEU A 21 -11.38 18.74 23.01
C LEU A 21 -12.86 18.57 23.30
N VAL A 22 -13.36 17.34 23.25
CA VAL A 22 -14.75 17.02 23.56
C VAL A 22 -14.79 16.12 24.78
N ILE A 23 -15.57 16.51 25.79
CA ILE A 23 -15.86 15.73 26.98
C ILE A 23 -17.25 15.16 26.81
N VAL A 24 -17.35 13.84 26.88
CA VAL A 24 -18.62 13.14 26.83
C VAL A 24 -19.00 12.79 28.26
N ASP A 25 -20.08 13.40 28.76
CA ASP A 25 -20.67 13.02 30.04
C ASP A 25 -21.27 11.61 29.92
N ASN A 26 -20.63 10.66 30.61
CA ASN A 26 -20.99 9.25 30.70
C ASN A 26 -21.19 8.85 32.17
N ALA A 27 -21.89 9.69 32.93
CA ALA A 27 -22.18 9.47 34.35
C ALA A 27 -22.61 8.02 34.65
N GLY A 28 -21.92 7.38 35.59
CA GLY A 28 -22.23 6.01 36.02
C GLY A 28 -21.71 4.89 35.11
N ASP A 29 -20.83 5.20 34.16
CA ASP A 29 -20.18 4.22 33.25
C ASP A 29 -21.21 3.42 32.43
N ASP A 30 -22.03 4.11 31.65
CA ASP A 30 -23.14 3.50 30.92
C ASP A 30 -22.66 2.36 29.99
N LEU A 31 -23.30 1.20 30.13
CA LEU A 31 -23.05 0.04 29.28
C LEU A 31 -23.33 0.33 27.80
N ALA A 32 -24.24 1.25 27.49
CA ALA A 32 -24.51 1.72 26.13
C ALA A 32 -23.28 2.38 25.51
N ALA A 33 -22.55 3.21 26.26
CA ALA A 33 -21.30 3.82 25.80
C ALA A 33 -20.26 2.75 25.48
N THR A 34 -20.08 1.77 26.37
CA THR A 34 -19.15 0.65 26.15
C THR A 34 -19.51 -0.15 24.90
N ARG A 35 -20.80 -0.45 24.68
CA ARG A 35 -21.28 -1.15 23.47
C ARG A 35 -21.02 -0.32 22.22
N HIS A 36 -21.25 0.99 22.28
CA HIS A 36 -21.00 1.91 21.19
C HIS A 36 -19.51 1.99 20.85
N LEU A 37 -18.62 2.14 21.84
CA LEU A 37 -17.16 2.08 21.63
C LEU A 37 -16.72 0.77 20.96
N ASN A 38 -17.29 -0.36 21.37
CA ASN A 38 -17.00 -1.65 20.72
C ASN A 38 -17.52 -1.73 19.28
N ALA A 39 -18.59 -0.98 18.96
CA ALA A 39 -19.21 -0.94 17.64
C ALA A 39 -18.65 0.16 16.71
N LEU A 40 -18.04 1.21 17.28
CA LEU A 40 -17.55 2.42 16.62
C LEU A 40 -16.50 2.18 15.53
N GLY A 41 -16.00 0.94 15.43
CA GLY A 41 -15.20 0.50 14.31
C GLY A 41 -13.71 0.66 14.57
N HIS A 42 -12.95 0.15 13.60
CA HIS A 42 -11.51 -0.03 13.67
C HIS A 42 -10.80 1.21 13.10
N LEU A 43 -9.47 1.22 13.17
CA LEU A 43 -8.61 2.27 12.61
C LEU A 43 -8.95 2.70 11.17
N ALA A 44 -9.55 1.82 10.37
CA ALA A 44 -10.00 2.11 9.00
C ALA A 44 -11.02 3.27 8.92
N ASP A 45 -11.76 3.53 10.01
CA ASP A 45 -12.74 4.62 10.11
C ASP A 45 -12.10 5.92 10.64
N GLY A 46 -10.77 6.00 10.75
CA GLY A 46 -10.05 7.17 11.25
C GLY A 46 -10.11 7.33 12.78
N ARG A 47 -10.44 6.26 13.51
CA ARG A 47 -10.70 6.31 14.97
C ARG A 47 -9.70 5.45 15.74
N ALA A 48 -9.14 6.01 16.81
CA ALA A 48 -8.29 5.29 17.76
C ALA A 48 -8.93 5.31 19.16
N ILE A 49 -9.32 4.15 19.68
CA ILE A 49 -9.96 4.03 21.00
C ILE A 49 -8.92 3.58 22.02
N VAL A 50 -8.47 4.53 22.85
CA VAL A 50 -7.54 4.31 23.95
C VAL A 50 -8.31 3.84 25.17
N ARG A 51 -7.92 2.67 25.68
CA ARG A 51 -8.42 2.12 26.96
C ARG A 51 -7.25 2.08 27.93
N PRO A 52 -7.08 3.10 28.78
CA PRO A 52 -5.98 3.15 29.73
C PRO A 52 -5.94 1.89 30.59
N THR A 53 -4.75 1.33 30.79
CA THR A 53 -4.53 0.17 31.64
C THR A 53 -4.97 0.51 33.08
N PRO A 54 -5.91 -0.24 33.70
CA PRO A 54 -6.41 0.08 35.03
C PRO A 54 -5.29 0.16 36.08
N GLY A 55 -5.29 1.23 36.87
CA GLY A 55 -4.32 1.46 37.95
C GLY A 55 -2.93 1.91 37.49
N ALA A 56 -2.66 1.97 36.18
CA ALA A 56 -1.41 2.52 35.66
C ALA A 56 -1.48 4.05 35.56
N SER A 57 -0.51 4.73 36.16
CA SER A 57 -0.41 6.20 36.16
C SER A 57 0.79 6.72 35.37
N ASP A 58 1.65 5.84 34.86
CA ASP A 58 2.87 6.21 34.16
C ASP A 58 2.62 6.42 32.65
N LEU A 59 3.35 7.38 32.07
CA LEU A 59 3.28 7.69 30.64
C LEU A 59 3.73 6.55 29.71
N PRO A 60 4.76 5.74 30.03
CA PRO A 60 5.14 4.60 29.21
C PRO A 60 4.00 3.59 28.99
N THR A 61 3.26 3.24 30.05
CA THR A 61 2.11 2.33 29.96
C THR A 61 1.02 2.93 29.06
N LEU A 62 0.67 4.21 29.25
CA LEU A 62 -0.33 4.86 28.39
C LEU A 62 0.13 4.94 26.92
N GLY A 63 1.41 5.16 26.66
CA GLY A 63 1.97 5.12 25.31
C GLY A 63 1.79 3.75 24.63
N LEU A 64 1.84 2.65 25.39
CA LEU A 64 1.52 1.31 24.89
C LEU A 64 0.02 1.13 24.65
N ASP A 65 -0.84 1.68 25.52
CA ASP A 65 -2.29 1.65 25.33
C ASP A 65 -2.71 2.37 24.05
N VAL A 66 -2.04 3.48 23.70
CA VAL A 66 -2.23 4.17 22.40
C VAL A 66 -1.80 3.28 21.23
N LEU A 67 -0.69 2.55 21.33
CA LEU A 67 -0.32 1.58 20.28
C LEU A 67 -1.38 0.48 20.13
N VAL A 68 -1.94 -0.01 21.23
CA VAL A 68 -3.03 -0.99 21.19
C VAL A 68 -4.27 -0.40 20.52
N ALA A 69 -4.63 0.85 20.84
CA ALA A 69 -5.71 1.59 20.17
C ALA A 69 -5.50 1.70 18.66
N LEU A 70 -4.24 1.82 18.23
CA LEU A 70 -3.81 1.84 16.83
C LEU A 70 -3.77 0.44 16.17
N GLY A 71 -4.32 -0.58 16.84
CA GLY A 71 -4.37 -1.96 16.37
C GLY A 71 -3.04 -2.69 16.45
N LYS A 72 -2.04 -2.18 17.17
CA LYS A 72 -0.77 -2.89 17.40
C LYS A 72 -1.00 -4.03 18.39
N HIS A 73 -0.25 -5.11 18.24
CA HIS A 73 -0.34 -6.23 19.17
C HIS A 73 0.26 -5.84 20.53
N PRO A 74 -0.38 -6.11 21.69
CA PRO A 74 0.10 -5.66 23.00
C PRO A 74 1.55 -6.07 23.31
N HIS A 75 1.95 -7.27 22.87
CA HIS A 75 3.31 -7.76 23.06
C HIS A 75 4.31 -7.34 21.96
N ALA A 76 3.85 -6.74 20.85
CA ALA A 76 4.73 -6.38 19.73
C ALA A 76 5.76 -5.32 20.13
N ALA A 77 5.35 -4.28 20.85
CA ALA A 77 6.26 -3.23 21.30
C ALA A 77 7.45 -3.79 22.11
N ARG A 78 7.18 -4.71 23.04
CA ARG A 78 8.21 -5.39 23.84
C ARG A 78 9.11 -6.27 22.98
N ASN A 79 8.54 -7.09 22.09
CA ASN A 79 9.29 -7.99 21.22
C ASN A 79 10.18 -7.23 20.23
N GLU A 80 9.72 -6.08 19.76
CA GLU A 80 10.43 -5.21 18.82
C GLU A 80 11.39 -4.24 19.51
N ARG A 81 11.39 -4.21 20.85
CA ARG A 81 12.18 -3.32 21.71
C ARG A 81 11.92 -1.85 21.39
N VAL A 82 10.64 -1.50 21.26
CA VAL A 82 10.17 -0.11 21.20
C VAL A 82 10.37 0.50 22.58
N THR A 83 11.24 1.50 22.68
CA THR A 83 11.55 2.20 23.93
C THR A 83 10.75 3.50 24.10
N ASP A 84 10.25 4.05 22.99
CA ASP A 84 9.47 5.28 22.97
C ASP A 84 8.14 5.01 22.24
N GLY A 85 7.13 4.65 23.03
CA GLY A 85 5.79 4.38 22.53
C GLY A 85 5.11 5.62 21.96
N TRP A 86 5.39 6.80 22.51
CA TRP A 86 4.75 8.05 22.11
C TRP A 86 5.18 8.51 20.71
N THR A 87 6.48 8.52 20.44
CA THR A 87 7.00 8.87 19.10
C THR A 87 6.45 7.91 18.04
N ILE A 88 6.36 6.61 18.34
CA ILE A 88 5.83 5.63 17.38
C ILE A 88 4.31 5.78 17.23
N SER A 89 3.57 6.01 18.32
CA SER A 89 2.13 6.27 18.27
C SER A 89 1.80 7.48 17.42
N ARG A 90 2.52 8.59 17.57
CA ARG A 90 2.36 9.79 16.75
C ARG A 90 2.49 9.49 15.26
N ALA A 91 3.56 8.80 14.89
CA ALA A 91 3.80 8.39 13.51
C ALA A 91 2.65 7.54 12.93
N TRP A 92 2.11 6.61 13.73
CA TRP A 92 1.00 5.77 13.29
C TRP A 92 -0.36 6.48 13.27
N LEU A 93 -0.61 7.44 14.16
CA LEU A 93 -1.80 8.30 14.10
C LEU A 93 -1.83 9.10 12.80
N GLU A 94 -0.74 9.80 12.49
CA GLU A 94 -0.58 10.58 11.26
C GLU A 94 -0.70 9.68 10.03
N GLY A 95 0.03 8.55 10.02
CA GLY A 95 0.06 7.64 8.89
C GLY A 95 -1.27 6.92 8.63
N ALA A 96 -2.01 6.57 9.67
CA ALA A 96 -3.33 5.98 9.55
C ALA A 96 -4.44 7.00 9.28
N GLY A 97 -4.12 8.30 9.27
CA GLY A 97 -5.09 9.35 9.07
C GLY A 97 -6.16 9.39 10.17
N VAL A 98 -5.76 9.09 11.41
CA VAL A 98 -6.68 9.13 12.55
C VAL A 98 -7.14 10.56 12.77
N THR A 99 -8.46 10.74 12.77
CA THR A 99 -9.13 12.03 13.01
C THR A 99 -9.67 12.13 14.43
N ASP A 100 -9.91 11.00 15.08
CA ASP A 100 -10.54 10.94 16.40
C ASP A 100 -9.78 10.02 17.35
N VAL A 101 -9.24 10.60 18.42
CA VAL A 101 -8.64 9.87 19.54
C VAL A 101 -9.66 9.84 20.66
N ILE A 102 -10.18 8.66 20.97
CA ILE A 102 -11.27 8.47 21.94
C ILE A 102 -10.69 7.77 23.16
N VAL A 103 -10.80 8.39 24.33
CA VAL A 103 -10.29 7.83 25.58
C VAL A 103 -11.45 7.35 26.42
N ASP A 104 -11.49 6.03 26.62
CA ASP A 104 -12.45 5.38 27.50
C ASP A 104 -12.07 5.65 28.97
N ARG A 105 -13.08 5.89 29.81
CA ARG A 105 -12.92 6.19 31.25
C ARG A 105 -11.82 7.22 31.55
N ALA A 106 -11.86 8.35 30.84
CA ALA A 106 -10.86 9.42 30.90
C ALA A 106 -10.70 10.04 32.30
N HIS A 107 -11.71 9.91 33.18
CA HIS A 107 -11.64 10.34 34.58
C HIS A 107 -10.56 9.63 35.41
N LEU A 108 -10.04 8.50 34.93
CA LEU A 108 -8.94 7.76 35.56
C LEU A 108 -7.55 8.26 35.15
N LEU A 109 -7.46 9.18 34.19
CA LEU A 109 -6.18 9.73 33.75
C LEU A 109 -5.59 10.66 34.80
N THR A 110 -4.27 10.61 34.95
CA THR A 110 -3.54 11.68 35.63
C THR A 110 -3.55 12.94 34.77
N ALA A 111 -3.26 14.09 35.40
CA ALA A 111 -3.18 15.36 34.68
C ALA A 111 -2.08 15.35 33.60
N GLU A 112 -0.97 14.68 33.88
CA GLU A 112 0.15 14.48 32.95
C GLU A 112 -0.25 13.59 31.77
N GLN A 113 -0.97 12.50 32.03
CA GLN A 113 -1.49 11.60 30.99
C GLN A 113 -2.47 12.31 30.05
N ALA A 114 -3.38 13.11 30.60
CA ALA A 114 -4.32 13.91 29.82
C ALA A 114 -3.61 14.97 28.96
N ALA A 115 -2.61 15.66 29.51
CA ALA A 115 -1.78 16.60 28.77
C ALA A 115 -1.05 15.92 27.59
N ALA A 116 -0.46 14.74 27.83
CA ALA A 116 0.27 14.00 26.82
C ALA A 116 -0.65 13.52 25.68
N LEU A 117 -1.85 13.04 25.98
CA LEU A 117 -2.85 12.67 24.96
C LEU A 117 -3.33 13.88 24.17
N ALA A 118 -3.56 15.01 24.84
CA ALA A 118 -3.95 16.26 24.21
C ALA A 118 -2.87 16.78 23.26
N ALA A 119 -1.60 16.76 23.68
CA ALA A 119 -0.47 17.10 22.82
C ALA A 119 -0.36 16.15 21.62
N LEU A 120 -0.52 14.84 21.85
CA LEU A 120 -0.48 13.84 20.78
C LEU A 120 -1.59 14.05 19.75
N ALA A 121 -2.82 14.32 20.20
CA ALA A 121 -3.96 14.62 19.33
C ALA A 121 -3.75 15.94 18.57
N ALA A 122 -3.20 16.97 19.23
CA ALA A 122 -2.85 18.24 18.60
C ALA A 122 -1.87 18.05 17.44
N GLU A 123 -0.80 17.28 17.68
CA GLU A 123 0.24 17.00 16.70
C GLU A 123 -0.23 16.12 15.53
N ALA A 124 -1.26 15.30 15.75
CA ALA A 124 -1.88 14.46 14.73
C ALA A 124 -3.06 15.14 14.01
N GLU A 125 -3.40 16.39 14.37
CA GLU A 125 -4.59 17.11 13.89
C GLU A 125 -5.88 16.31 14.11
N ALA A 126 -5.98 15.66 15.27
CA ALA A 126 -7.12 14.83 15.67
C ALA A 126 -7.94 15.50 16.80
N THR A 127 -9.23 15.20 16.83
CA THR A 127 -10.11 15.55 17.95
C THR A 127 -9.87 14.58 19.10
N LEU A 128 -9.66 15.12 20.30
CA LEU A 128 -9.57 14.33 21.53
C LEU A 128 -10.95 14.23 22.18
N TRP A 129 -11.47 13.01 22.29
CA TRP A 129 -12.73 12.70 22.98
C TRP A 129 -12.43 12.04 24.32
N LEU A 130 -12.91 12.62 25.41
CA LEU A 130 -12.75 12.12 26.77
C LEU A 130 -14.10 11.62 27.29
N LEU A 131 -14.28 10.30 27.39
CA LEU A 131 -15.48 9.74 28.00
C LEU A 131 -15.32 9.77 29.51
N TRP A 132 -16.16 10.56 30.17
CA TRP A 132 -16.02 10.90 31.57
C TRP A 132 -17.14 10.27 32.40
N SER A 133 -16.80 9.39 33.36
CA SER A 133 -17.81 8.62 34.11
C SER A 133 -18.01 9.10 35.56
N ASP A 134 -17.27 10.11 36.00
CA ASP A 134 -17.33 10.69 37.34
C ASP A 134 -18.04 12.06 37.32
N SER A 135 -18.34 12.61 38.50
CA SER A 135 -18.95 13.91 38.68
C SER A 135 -18.02 15.08 38.31
N ASP A 136 -18.60 16.10 37.67
CA ASP A 136 -18.01 17.39 37.32
C ASP A 136 -16.64 17.34 36.60
N PRO A 137 -16.60 16.98 35.30
CA PRO A 137 -15.36 16.89 34.54
C PRO A 137 -14.56 18.21 34.48
N LEU A 138 -15.26 19.35 34.47
CA LEU A 138 -14.66 20.65 34.18
C LEU A 138 -13.78 21.20 35.31
N GLN A 139 -13.93 20.68 36.52
CA GLN A 139 -13.12 21.09 37.68
C GLN A 139 -11.88 20.22 37.87
N THR A 140 -11.65 19.24 36.98
CA THR A 140 -10.56 18.28 37.18
C THR A 140 -9.22 18.79 36.61
N PRO A 141 -8.09 18.56 37.32
CA PRO A 141 -6.77 18.92 36.81
C PRO A 141 -6.45 18.32 35.44
N ALA A 142 -6.97 17.12 35.15
CA ALA A 142 -6.77 16.44 33.88
C ALA A 142 -7.41 17.19 32.70
N VAL A 143 -8.66 17.65 32.84
CA VAL A 143 -9.32 18.46 31.81
C VAL A 143 -8.61 19.79 31.61
N HIS A 144 -8.23 20.48 32.69
CA HIS A 144 -7.48 21.74 32.59
C HIS A 144 -6.14 21.59 31.86
N GLN A 145 -5.39 20.53 32.16
CA GLN A 145 -4.13 20.26 31.47
C GLN A 145 -4.33 19.90 29.99
N ALA A 146 -5.37 19.13 29.65
CA ALA A 146 -5.71 18.84 28.27
C ALA A 146 -6.09 20.10 27.48
N GLN A 147 -6.89 21.00 28.06
CA GLN A 147 -7.24 22.30 27.48
C GLN A 147 -6.01 23.17 27.22
N GLN A 148 -5.09 23.23 28.18
CA GLN A 148 -3.84 23.98 28.06
C GLN A 148 -2.95 23.44 26.94
N ALA A 149 -2.82 22.11 26.83
CA ALA A 149 -2.01 21.46 25.79
C ALA A 149 -2.61 21.64 24.38
N LEU A 150 -3.94 21.57 24.24
CA LEU A 150 -4.63 21.76 22.95
C LEU A 150 -4.83 23.24 22.58
N GLN A 151 -4.67 24.15 23.55
CA GLN A 151 -5.01 25.58 23.41
C GLN A 151 -6.46 25.79 22.92
N ALA A 152 -7.36 24.90 23.34
CA ALA A 152 -8.76 24.88 22.95
C ALA A 152 -9.66 24.68 24.18
N PRO A 153 -10.82 25.36 24.25
CA PRO A 153 -11.81 25.09 25.29
C PRO A 153 -12.36 23.67 25.14
N ALA A 154 -12.78 23.08 26.25
CA ALA A 154 -13.48 21.80 26.21
C ALA A 154 -14.95 22.04 25.89
N GLU A 155 -15.46 21.32 24.89
CA GLU A 155 -16.89 21.20 24.65
C GLU A 155 -17.43 20.02 25.48
N VAL A 156 -18.50 20.23 26.25
CA VAL A 156 -19.15 19.16 27.02
C VAL A 156 -20.43 18.77 26.32
N ILE A 157 -20.58 17.49 25.99
CA ILE A 157 -21.77 16.93 25.34
C ILE A 157 -22.28 15.72 26.14
N ASP A 158 -23.55 15.37 25.93
CA ASP A 158 -24.10 14.14 26.48
C ASP A 158 -23.79 12.92 25.60
N LEU A 159 -24.08 11.73 26.13
CA LEU A 159 -23.86 10.46 25.43
C LEU A 159 -24.69 10.34 24.14
N TRP A 160 -25.87 10.96 24.08
CA TRP A 160 -26.74 10.92 22.91
C TRP A 160 -26.14 11.71 21.75
N GLU A 161 -25.65 12.92 22.01
CA GLU A 161 -24.95 13.74 21.04
C GLU A 161 -23.64 13.08 20.58
N PHE A 162 -22.91 12.41 21.48
CA PHE A 162 -21.74 11.61 21.11
C PHE A 162 -22.10 10.53 20.07
N HIS A 163 -23.21 9.81 20.27
CA HIS A 163 -23.68 8.81 19.29
C HIS A 163 -24.06 9.44 17.94
N GLN A 164 -24.54 10.69 17.92
CA GLN A 164 -24.88 11.39 16.68
C GLN A 164 -23.65 11.90 15.93
N ARG A 165 -22.67 12.47 16.64
CA ARG A 165 -21.45 13.02 16.05
C ARG A 165 -20.48 11.93 15.59
N LEU A 166 -20.43 10.82 16.33
CA LEU A 166 -19.64 9.65 15.98
C LEU A 166 -20.57 8.44 15.86
N PRO A 167 -21.29 8.30 14.73
CA PRO A 167 -22.10 7.12 14.50
C PRO A 167 -21.19 5.90 14.31
N ALA A 168 -21.58 4.77 14.91
CA ALA A 168 -20.96 3.50 14.61
C ALA A 168 -21.16 3.20 13.11
N PRO A 169 -20.14 2.74 12.39
CA PRO A 169 -20.29 2.38 11.00
C PRO A 169 -21.44 1.39 10.87
N ALA A 170 -22.30 1.60 9.87
CA ALA A 170 -23.35 0.65 9.56
C ALA A 170 -22.67 -0.71 9.39
N ARG A 171 -23.03 -1.67 10.25
CA ARG A 171 -22.45 -3.01 10.20
C ARG A 171 -22.62 -3.46 8.75
N PRO A 172 -21.52 -3.70 8.00
CA PRO A 172 -21.67 -4.11 6.61
C PRO A 172 -22.63 -5.31 6.62
N PRO A 173 -23.65 -5.33 5.74
CA PRO A 173 -24.58 -6.45 5.69
C PRO A 173 -23.71 -7.69 5.67
N LEU A 174 -23.87 -8.55 6.69
CA LEU A 174 -23.01 -9.69 7.02
C LEU A 174 -22.39 -10.15 5.71
N ALA A 175 -21.15 -9.72 5.46
CA ALA A 175 -20.52 -10.03 4.20
C ALA A 175 -20.41 -11.55 4.28
N ALA A 176 -21.32 -12.23 3.59
CA ALA A 176 -21.04 -13.32 2.71
C ALA A 176 -19.66 -13.86 3.07
N GLY A 177 -19.61 -14.73 4.11
CA GLY A 177 -18.41 -14.95 4.93
C GLY A 177 -17.16 -15.18 4.08
N PRO A 178 -15.93 -14.96 4.60
CA PRO A 178 -14.70 -15.15 3.81
C PRO A 178 -14.73 -16.51 3.09
N GLY A 179 -15.07 -16.49 1.80
CA GLY A 179 -15.54 -17.70 1.09
C GLY A 179 -16.71 -17.49 0.14
N GLN A 180 -17.52 -16.43 0.26
CA GLN A 180 -18.47 -16.05 -0.78
C GLN A 180 -17.74 -15.19 -1.82
N GLU A 181 -16.67 -15.77 -2.39
CA GLU A 181 -16.16 -15.34 -3.69
C GLU A 181 -17.38 -15.25 -4.61
N SER A 182 -17.53 -14.14 -5.34
CA SER A 182 -18.38 -14.15 -6.54
C SER A 182 -18.04 -15.42 -7.29
N VAL A 183 -18.93 -16.42 -7.27
CA VAL A 183 -18.65 -17.75 -7.82
C VAL A 183 -18.60 -17.60 -9.33
N TRP A 184 -17.45 -17.19 -9.82
CA TRP A 184 -17.18 -17.15 -11.24
C TRP A 184 -17.24 -18.58 -11.75
N PRO A 185 -17.94 -18.85 -12.86
CA PRO A 185 -17.76 -20.11 -13.54
C PRO A 185 -16.28 -20.29 -13.92
N PRO A 186 -15.77 -21.53 -13.97
CA PRO A 186 -14.38 -21.77 -14.32
C PRO A 186 -14.06 -21.20 -15.71
N LEU A 187 -13.10 -20.27 -15.75
CA LEU A 187 -12.65 -19.66 -17.00
C LEU A 187 -11.80 -20.63 -17.83
N PRO A 188 -11.87 -20.58 -19.16
CA PRO A 188 -11.03 -21.42 -20.01
C PRO A 188 -9.56 -21.03 -19.90
N ALA A 189 -8.67 -22.03 -19.83
CA ALA A 189 -7.22 -21.87 -19.92
C ALA A 189 -6.73 -21.53 -21.36
N ALA A 190 -7.63 -21.10 -22.25
CA ALA A 190 -7.32 -20.77 -23.63
C ALA A 190 -6.30 -19.61 -23.71
N ASP A 191 -5.50 -19.61 -24.78
CA ASP A 191 -4.55 -18.55 -25.10
C ASP A 191 -5.26 -17.21 -25.38
N PHE A 192 -4.58 -16.08 -25.22
CA PHE A 192 -5.14 -14.73 -25.40
C PHE A 192 -5.81 -14.54 -26.77
N THR A 193 -5.30 -15.19 -27.81
CA THR A 193 -5.83 -15.15 -29.19
C THR A 193 -7.22 -15.80 -29.33
N THR A 194 -7.56 -16.75 -28.46
CA THR A 194 -8.81 -17.53 -28.54
C THR A 194 -9.67 -17.43 -27.29
N PHE A 195 -9.20 -16.72 -26.27
CA PHE A 195 -9.81 -16.63 -24.94
C PHE A 195 -11.27 -16.20 -24.99
N LEU A 196 -11.60 -15.06 -25.60
CA LEU A 196 -12.99 -14.58 -25.68
C LEU A 196 -13.91 -15.56 -26.42
N ALA A 197 -13.43 -16.18 -27.50
CA ALA A 197 -14.20 -17.18 -28.23
C ALA A 197 -14.46 -18.44 -27.38
N ALA A 198 -13.46 -18.86 -26.58
CA ALA A 198 -13.61 -19.96 -25.64
C ALA A 198 -14.60 -19.61 -24.51
N CYS A 199 -14.54 -18.40 -23.96
CA CYS A 199 -15.50 -17.90 -22.97
C CYS A 199 -16.93 -17.89 -23.54
N ARG A 200 -17.12 -17.34 -24.75
CA ARG A 200 -18.43 -17.30 -25.41
C ARG A 200 -19.07 -18.68 -25.60
N ARG A 201 -18.25 -19.70 -25.87
CA ARG A 201 -18.73 -21.09 -26.05
C ARG A 201 -19.06 -21.80 -24.73
N ARG A 202 -18.44 -21.41 -23.62
CA ARG A 202 -18.50 -22.14 -22.34
C ARG A 202 -19.35 -21.48 -21.27
N LEU A 203 -19.44 -20.16 -21.29
CA LEU A 203 -20.08 -19.39 -20.23
C LEU A 203 -21.54 -19.09 -20.58
N ALA A 204 -22.36 -18.91 -19.55
CA ALA A 204 -23.70 -18.36 -19.73
C ALA A 204 -23.61 -16.94 -20.32
N ARG A 205 -24.69 -16.48 -20.97
CA ARG A 205 -24.71 -15.18 -21.65
C ARG A 205 -24.39 -14.01 -20.71
N ALA A 206 -24.90 -14.03 -19.48
CA ALA A 206 -24.65 -13.01 -18.48
C ALA A 206 -23.16 -12.97 -18.06
N ASP A 207 -22.59 -14.13 -17.73
CA ASP A 207 -21.18 -14.25 -17.34
C ASP A 207 -20.25 -13.84 -18.49
N PHE A 208 -20.55 -14.27 -19.73
CA PHE A 208 -19.79 -13.85 -20.90
C PHE A 208 -19.85 -12.32 -21.11
N ALA A 209 -21.01 -11.69 -20.91
CA ALA A 209 -21.14 -10.25 -21.01
C ALA A 209 -20.24 -9.53 -19.98
N GLN A 210 -20.16 -10.05 -18.75
CA GLN A 210 -19.27 -9.52 -17.73
C GLN A 210 -17.79 -9.71 -18.10
N VAL A 211 -17.39 -10.91 -18.57
CA VAL A 211 -16.02 -11.16 -19.07
C VAL A 211 -15.67 -10.22 -20.21
N HIS A 212 -16.59 -10.05 -21.16
CA HIS A 212 -16.39 -9.22 -22.34
C HIS A 212 -16.20 -7.75 -21.98
N ALA A 213 -17.00 -7.22 -21.03
CA ALA A 213 -16.83 -5.86 -20.53
C ALA A 213 -15.46 -5.65 -19.88
N ILE A 214 -15.09 -6.51 -18.91
CA ILE A 214 -13.80 -6.44 -18.20
C ILE A 214 -12.63 -6.56 -19.19
N TYR A 215 -12.72 -7.47 -20.17
CA TYR A 215 -11.68 -7.67 -21.17
C TYR A 215 -11.46 -6.39 -22.00
N HIS A 216 -12.53 -5.80 -22.53
CA HIS A 216 -12.41 -4.61 -23.36
C HIS A 216 -11.98 -3.38 -22.58
N ASP A 217 -12.47 -3.17 -21.37
CA ASP A 217 -12.02 -2.08 -20.51
C ASP A 217 -10.51 -2.19 -20.22
N ALA A 218 -10.01 -3.40 -19.98
CA ALA A 218 -8.58 -3.63 -19.74
C ALA A 218 -7.72 -3.47 -21.01
N ALA A 219 -8.22 -3.90 -22.16
CA ALA A 219 -7.54 -3.72 -23.45
C ALA A 219 -7.46 -2.23 -23.82
N ASP A 220 -8.59 -1.51 -23.75
CA ASP A 220 -8.67 -0.07 -23.99
C ASP A 220 -7.71 0.70 -23.05
N ALA A 221 -7.70 0.38 -21.76
CA ALA A 221 -6.78 1.00 -20.79
C ALA A 221 -5.29 0.72 -21.09
N THR A 222 -4.98 -0.45 -21.66
CA THR A 222 -3.61 -0.81 -22.04
C THR A 222 -3.16 -0.06 -23.28
N ASP A 223 -4.04 0.11 -24.27
CA ASP A 223 -3.79 0.92 -25.46
C ASP A 223 -3.57 2.39 -25.09
N ASP A 224 -4.43 2.96 -24.24
CA ASP A 224 -4.30 4.35 -23.76
C ASP A 224 -2.96 4.56 -23.00
N TRP A 225 -2.56 3.59 -22.17
CA TRP A 225 -1.28 3.63 -21.46
C TRP A 225 -0.08 3.54 -22.41
N LEU A 226 -0.12 2.64 -23.40
CA LEU A 226 0.93 2.52 -24.42
C LEU A 226 1.08 3.79 -25.26
N GLU A 227 -0.03 4.44 -25.60
CA GLU A 227 -0.02 5.73 -26.28
C GLU A 227 0.64 6.81 -25.40
N ALA A 228 0.25 6.90 -24.13
CA ALA A 228 0.84 7.88 -23.20
C ALA A 228 2.36 7.69 -23.01
N ILE A 229 2.82 6.45 -22.84
CA ILE A 229 4.25 6.17 -22.61
C ILE A 229 5.09 6.33 -23.89
N THR A 230 4.51 6.12 -25.08
CA THR A 230 5.21 6.34 -26.35
C THR A 230 5.28 7.82 -26.73
N LEU A 231 4.24 8.61 -26.41
CA LEU A 231 4.21 10.07 -26.64
C LEU A 231 5.21 10.86 -25.78
N THR A 232 5.62 10.32 -24.64
CA THR A 232 6.62 10.96 -23.74
C THR A 232 8.07 10.84 -24.21
N GLY A 233 8.31 10.30 -25.41
CA GLY A 233 9.48 10.67 -26.22
C GLY A 233 10.68 9.72 -26.17
N GLN A 234 10.56 8.50 -25.65
CA GLN A 234 11.67 7.53 -25.72
C GLN A 234 11.19 6.11 -26.03
N ARG A 235 11.67 5.59 -27.17
CA ARG A 235 11.69 4.18 -27.64
C ARG A 235 10.48 3.72 -28.46
N THR A 236 10.76 2.84 -29.43
CA THR A 236 9.77 2.12 -30.25
C THR A 236 9.00 1.05 -29.46
N ALA A 237 9.44 0.74 -28.24
CA ALA A 237 8.76 -0.16 -27.31
C ALA A 237 9.03 0.28 -25.86
N PRO A 238 8.04 0.18 -24.95
CA PRO A 238 8.22 0.51 -23.54
C PRO A 238 9.27 -0.40 -22.88
N PRO A 239 10.05 0.10 -21.92
CA PRO A 239 10.97 -0.73 -21.16
C PRO A 239 10.22 -1.80 -20.35
N ILE A 240 10.82 -2.98 -20.17
CA ILE A 240 10.21 -4.11 -19.43
C ILE A 240 9.75 -3.67 -18.03
N GLY A 241 10.54 -2.84 -17.34
CA GLY A 241 10.18 -2.27 -16.04
C GLY A 241 8.85 -1.52 -16.01
N ALA A 242 8.54 -0.75 -17.05
CA ALA A 242 7.27 -0.03 -17.16
C ALA A 242 6.10 -0.99 -17.38
N ILE A 243 6.27 -2.03 -18.21
CA ILE A 243 5.25 -3.08 -18.36
C ILE A 243 5.03 -3.79 -17.02
N THR A 244 6.09 -4.14 -16.30
CA THR A 244 5.97 -4.75 -14.97
C THR A 244 5.21 -3.85 -14.00
N GLY A 245 5.57 -2.57 -13.92
CA GLY A 245 4.88 -1.59 -13.08
C GLY A 245 3.39 -1.51 -13.41
N TRP A 246 3.04 -1.39 -14.69
CA TRP A 246 1.65 -1.37 -15.16
C TRP A 246 0.88 -2.65 -14.80
N LEU A 247 1.50 -3.82 -14.99
CA LEU A 247 0.94 -5.12 -14.64
C LEU A 247 0.69 -5.26 -13.14
N ARG A 248 1.68 -4.89 -12.32
CA ARG A 248 1.64 -4.99 -10.85
C ARG A 248 0.63 -4.02 -10.25
N ASP A 249 0.68 -2.76 -10.66
CA ASP A 249 0.07 -1.66 -9.93
C ASP A 249 -1.33 -1.30 -10.42
N HIS A 250 -1.61 -1.51 -11.71
CA HIS A 250 -2.81 -0.94 -12.35
C HIS A 250 -3.76 -1.99 -12.96
N THR A 251 -3.27 -3.19 -13.28
CA THR A 251 -4.07 -4.17 -14.04
C THR A 251 -4.21 -5.52 -13.34
N VAL A 252 -3.14 -6.31 -13.30
CA VAL A 252 -3.17 -7.72 -12.90
C VAL A 252 -2.97 -7.88 -11.39
N GLY A 253 -1.94 -7.25 -10.83
CA GLY A 253 -1.60 -7.41 -9.40
C GLY A 253 -2.65 -6.83 -8.46
N CYS A 254 -3.36 -5.79 -8.87
CA CYS A 254 -4.44 -5.15 -8.11
C CYS A 254 -5.85 -5.68 -8.45
N ALA A 255 -5.95 -6.75 -9.24
CA ALA A 255 -7.26 -7.34 -9.56
C ALA A 255 -7.94 -7.90 -8.29
N PRO A 256 -9.28 -7.81 -8.19
CA PRO A 256 -10.01 -8.25 -7.00
C PRO A 256 -10.07 -9.78 -6.85
N THR A 257 -9.99 -10.52 -7.96
CA THR A 257 -10.07 -11.99 -7.97
C THR A 257 -9.09 -12.58 -8.99
N PRO A 258 -8.65 -13.84 -8.81
CA PRO A 258 -7.81 -14.55 -9.79
C PRO A 258 -8.42 -14.58 -11.20
N GLN A 259 -9.75 -14.72 -11.29
CA GLN A 259 -10.48 -14.74 -12.55
C GLN A 259 -10.43 -13.39 -13.25
N THR A 260 -10.63 -12.30 -12.50
CA THR A 260 -10.49 -10.93 -13.02
C THR A 260 -9.05 -10.67 -13.48
N ALA A 261 -8.06 -11.14 -12.71
CA ALA A 261 -6.65 -11.04 -13.07
C ALA A 261 -6.34 -11.77 -14.39
N LEU A 262 -6.90 -12.97 -14.58
CA LEU A 262 -6.78 -13.73 -15.81
C LEU A 262 -7.42 -13.00 -17.00
N ILE A 263 -8.65 -12.50 -16.86
CA ILE A 263 -9.34 -11.75 -17.94
C ILE A 263 -8.51 -10.53 -18.35
N ARG A 264 -8.05 -9.74 -17.37
CA ARG A 264 -7.20 -8.57 -17.58
C ARG A 264 -5.87 -8.95 -18.23
N LEU A 265 -5.22 -10.02 -17.77
CA LEU A 265 -3.98 -10.51 -18.39
C LEU A 265 -4.21 -10.87 -19.85
N ARG A 266 -5.28 -11.61 -20.19
CA ARG A 266 -5.58 -11.97 -21.58
C ARG A 266 -5.85 -10.74 -22.46
N ALA A 267 -6.50 -9.71 -21.91
CA ALA A 267 -6.72 -8.45 -22.60
C ALA A 267 -5.39 -7.70 -22.86
N VAL A 268 -4.55 -7.58 -21.82
CA VAL A 268 -3.23 -6.94 -21.90
C VAL A 268 -2.33 -7.66 -22.91
N GLN A 269 -2.32 -9.01 -22.91
CA GLN A 269 -1.57 -9.80 -23.88
C GLN A 269 -2.00 -9.49 -25.32
N ALA A 270 -3.31 -9.37 -25.57
CA ALA A 270 -3.83 -9.05 -26.90
C ALA A 270 -3.49 -7.61 -27.33
N ALA A 271 -3.63 -6.63 -26.44
CA ALA A 271 -3.25 -5.24 -26.71
C ALA A 271 -1.75 -5.13 -26.99
N LEU A 272 -0.88 -5.63 -26.11
CA LEU A 272 0.57 -5.62 -26.31
C LEU A 272 0.97 -6.30 -27.63
N PHE A 273 0.32 -7.40 -28.00
CA PHE A 273 0.62 -8.12 -29.24
C PHE A 273 0.35 -7.28 -30.49
N VAL A 274 -0.72 -6.48 -30.50
CA VAL A 274 -1.03 -5.53 -31.59
C VAL A 274 0.07 -4.46 -31.73
N HIS A 275 0.73 -4.11 -30.62
CA HIS A 275 1.88 -3.19 -30.59
C HIS A 275 3.24 -3.90 -30.79
N GLY A 276 3.26 -5.16 -31.22
CA GLY A 276 4.50 -5.89 -31.50
C GLY A 276 5.23 -6.38 -30.24
N ILE A 277 4.53 -6.55 -29.12
CA ILE A 277 5.10 -7.01 -27.85
C ILE A 277 4.40 -8.30 -27.44
N LEU A 278 5.14 -9.40 -27.37
CA LEU A 278 4.63 -10.67 -26.87
C LEU A 278 4.83 -10.76 -25.36
N LEU A 279 3.74 -10.59 -24.60
CA LEU A 279 3.69 -10.98 -23.20
C LEU A 279 3.30 -12.46 -23.11
N ARG A 280 4.26 -13.33 -22.83
CA ARG A 280 4.04 -14.77 -22.69
C ARG A 280 3.80 -15.15 -21.23
N TRP A 281 2.77 -15.96 -20.99
CA TRP A 281 2.45 -16.53 -19.68
C TRP A 281 2.68 -18.05 -19.66
N GLN A 282 3.58 -18.51 -18.80
CA GLN A 282 3.95 -19.92 -18.62
C GLN A 282 3.18 -20.53 -17.45
N ALA A 283 1.87 -20.73 -17.65
CA ALA A 283 0.97 -21.22 -16.61
C ALA A 283 1.36 -22.61 -16.06
N ASP A 284 1.90 -23.49 -16.91
CA ASP A 284 2.26 -24.87 -16.54
C ASP A 284 3.33 -24.93 -15.42
N ALA A 285 4.16 -23.89 -15.30
CA ALA A 285 5.19 -23.81 -14.27
C ALA A 285 4.66 -23.35 -12.89
N LEU A 286 3.37 -22.98 -12.79
CA LEU A 286 2.78 -22.36 -11.59
C LEU A 286 1.90 -23.31 -10.76
N GLY A 287 1.70 -24.55 -11.23
CA GLY A 287 0.93 -25.59 -10.55
C GLY A 287 -0.55 -25.63 -10.96
N ALA A 288 -1.39 -26.24 -10.11
CA ALA A 288 -2.78 -26.60 -10.45
C ALA A 288 -3.75 -25.42 -10.63
N ASP A 289 -3.48 -24.27 -9.99
CA ASP A 289 -4.25 -23.04 -10.15
C ASP A 289 -3.33 -21.85 -10.46
N PRO A 290 -2.90 -21.70 -11.73
CA PRO A 290 -1.95 -20.69 -12.14
C PRO A 290 -2.53 -19.27 -12.03
N ALA A 291 -3.86 -19.11 -12.13
CA ALA A 291 -4.50 -17.80 -12.08
C ALA A 291 -4.39 -17.17 -10.69
N ARG A 292 -4.42 -17.97 -9.61
CA ARG A 292 -4.20 -17.48 -8.23
C ARG A 292 -2.84 -16.82 -8.04
N ARG A 293 -1.83 -17.23 -8.81
CA ARG A 293 -0.48 -16.66 -8.74
C ARG A 293 -0.39 -15.27 -9.37
N LEU A 294 -1.36 -14.87 -10.19
CA LEU A 294 -1.32 -13.57 -10.90
C LEU A 294 -1.50 -12.37 -9.96
N LEU A 295 -2.27 -12.52 -8.88
CA LEU A 295 -2.53 -11.46 -7.90
C LEU A 295 -1.26 -11.02 -7.19
N GLY A 296 -1.23 -9.78 -6.68
CA GLY A 296 -0.16 -9.29 -5.83
C GLY A 296 -0.09 -10.02 -4.48
N ASP A 297 1.13 -10.22 -3.97
CA ASP A 297 1.34 -10.94 -2.70
C ASP A 297 0.94 -10.08 -1.48
N LEU A 298 0.96 -8.75 -1.64
CA LEU A 298 0.50 -7.80 -0.62
C LEU A 298 -1.03 -7.70 -0.60
N THR A 299 -1.68 -8.71 -0.04
CA THR A 299 -3.14 -8.75 0.15
C THR A 299 -3.61 -7.81 1.28
N PRO A 300 -4.90 -7.43 1.33
CA PRO A 300 -5.45 -6.67 2.47
C PRO A 300 -5.21 -7.35 3.82
N HIS A 301 -5.31 -8.68 3.85
CA HIS A 301 -5.04 -9.47 5.06
C HIS A 301 -3.57 -9.37 5.49
N ILE A 302 -2.62 -9.51 4.56
CA ILE A 302 -1.19 -9.38 4.86
C ILE A 302 -0.85 -7.95 5.31
N ALA A 303 -1.42 -6.94 4.65
CA ALA A 303 -1.23 -5.54 5.04
C ALA A 303 -1.80 -5.24 6.43
N ALA A 304 -2.98 -5.77 6.76
CA ALA A 304 -3.55 -5.66 8.11
C ALA A 304 -2.64 -6.31 9.17
N ARG A 305 -1.95 -7.41 8.83
CA ARG A 305 -0.96 -8.06 9.72
C ARG A 305 0.32 -7.24 9.84
N LEU A 306 0.82 -6.68 8.74
CA LEU A 306 1.97 -5.76 8.74
C LEU A 306 1.67 -4.49 9.53
N HIS A 307 0.44 -4.00 9.49
CA HIS A 307 -0.01 -2.88 10.30
C HIS A 307 0.10 -3.18 11.81
N ARG A 308 0.11 -4.44 12.25
CA ARG A 308 0.27 -4.78 13.69
C ARG A 308 1.71 -4.66 14.20
N ILE A 309 2.68 -4.50 13.29
CA ILE A 309 4.09 -4.28 13.62
C ILE A 309 4.26 -2.85 14.15
N CYS A 310 4.93 -2.70 15.28
CA CYS A 310 5.10 -1.37 15.89
C CYS A 310 6.14 -0.53 15.15
N ARG A 311 7.26 -1.15 14.75
CA ARG A 311 8.35 -0.50 14.03
C ARG A 311 7.96 -0.14 12.61
N THR A 312 7.84 1.16 12.36
CA THR A 312 7.46 1.70 11.05
C THR A 312 8.45 1.30 9.95
N ASP A 313 9.75 1.25 10.24
CA ASP A 313 10.79 0.85 9.29
C ASP A 313 10.67 -0.63 8.88
N ALA A 314 10.40 -1.50 9.85
CA ALA A 314 10.21 -2.93 9.63
C ALA A 314 8.93 -3.23 8.85
N ALA A 315 7.85 -2.51 9.16
CA ALA A 315 6.58 -2.61 8.45
C ALA A 315 6.72 -2.12 7.00
N ALA A 316 7.25 -0.91 6.77
CA ALA A 316 7.38 -0.32 5.44
C ALA A 316 8.34 -1.09 4.53
N ALA A 317 9.50 -1.52 5.03
CA ALA A 317 10.45 -2.30 4.23
C ALA A 317 9.86 -3.66 3.81
N THR A 318 9.20 -4.36 4.74
CA THR A 318 8.55 -5.65 4.42
C THR A 318 7.39 -5.47 3.45
N THR A 319 6.59 -4.43 3.64
CA THR A 319 5.47 -4.08 2.75
C THR A 319 5.95 -3.83 1.33
N LEU A 320 7.02 -3.04 1.16
CA LEU A 320 7.58 -2.78 -0.17
C LEU A 320 8.19 -4.03 -0.79
N ALA A 321 8.92 -4.84 -0.01
CA ALA A 321 9.50 -6.08 -0.50
C ALA A 321 8.43 -7.07 -1.00
N LEU A 322 7.31 -7.20 -0.27
CA LEU A 322 6.17 -8.02 -0.66
C LEU A 322 5.37 -7.43 -1.83
N HIS A 323 5.30 -6.11 -1.95
CA HIS A 323 4.62 -5.49 -3.09
C HIS A 323 5.41 -5.71 -4.38
N LEU A 324 6.73 -5.54 -4.33
CA LEU A 324 7.62 -5.68 -5.48
C LEU A 324 8.02 -7.13 -5.79
N ASN A 325 7.79 -8.06 -4.87
CA ASN A 325 8.32 -9.43 -4.88
C ASN A 325 9.87 -9.46 -4.98
N HIS A 326 10.54 -8.53 -4.31
CA HIS A 326 11.99 -8.34 -4.37
C HIS A 326 12.65 -8.28 -3.00
N ARG A 327 13.98 -8.45 -2.99
CA ARG A 327 14.84 -8.13 -1.84
C ARG A 327 15.06 -6.63 -1.72
N CYS A 328 15.46 -6.16 -0.54
CA CYS A 328 15.65 -4.73 -0.23
C CYS A 328 16.95 -4.13 -0.81
N ARG A 329 17.46 -4.61 -1.95
CA ARG A 329 18.77 -4.22 -2.48
C ARG A 329 18.86 -2.73 -2.79
N ASP A 330 17.75 -2.15 -3.26
CA ASP A 330 17.69 -0.80 -3.80
C ASP A 330 16.87 0.18 -2.96
N PHE A 331 16.36 -0.28 -1.82
CA PHE A 331 15.56 0.55 -0.91
C PHE A 331 16.40 1.64 -0.24
N ASP A 332 17.73 1.47 -0.23
CA ASP A 332 18.69 2.45 0.28
C ASP A 332 18.74 3.74 -0.55
N LEU A 333 18.19 3.72 -1.78
CA LEU A 333 18.17 4.87 -2.68
C LEU A 333 16.97 5.80 -2.45
N LEU A 334 15.93 5.32 -1.78
CA LEU A 334 14.71 6.07 -1.53
C LEU A 334 14.96 7.19 -0.55
N ARG A 335 14.50 8.38 -0.90
CA ARG A 335 14.49 9.59 -0.07
C ARG A 335 13.10 9.81 0.51
N LEU A 336 13.03 10.68 1.51
CA LEU A 336 11.75 11.04 2.09
C LEU A 336 10.81 11.73 1.07
N ALA A 337 11.36 12.54 0.16
CA ALA A 337 10.64 13.19 -0.95
C ALA A 337 10.05 12.21 -1.97
N ASP A 338 10.61 11.01 -2.07
CA ASP A 338 10.21 10.02 -3.05
C ASP A 338 8.88 9.36 -2.66
N VAL A 339 8.52 9.40 -1.37
CA VAL A 339 7.29 8.80 -0.85
C VAL A 339 6.23 9.88 -0.71
N ALA A 340 5.09 9.66 -1.37
CA ALA A 340 3.94 10.56 -1.25
C ALA A 340 3.53 10.74 0.22
N PRO A 341 3.04 11.93 0.64
CA PRO A 341 2.67 12.18 2.04
C PRO A 341 1.66 11.16 2.59
N ASP A 342 0.70 10.74 1.75
CA ASP A 342 -0.32 9.73 2.08
C ASP A 342 0.15 8.28 1.88
N GLY A 343 1.40 8.06 1.46
CA GLY A 343 1.96 6.75 1.17
C GLY A 343 1.40 6.09 -0.10
N SER A 344 0.65 6.81 -0.95
CA SER A 344 0.00 6.24 -2.15
C SER A 344 0.95 5.90 -3.29
N ALA A 345 2.12 6.52 -3.33
CA ALA A 345 3.09 6.33 -4.39
C ALA A 345 4.52 6.48 -3.90
N ILE A 346 5.43 5.76 -4.56
CA ILE A 346 6.88 5.87 -4.37
C ILE A 346 7.51 6.17 -5.71
N ARG A 347 8.13 7.35 -5.84
CA ARG A 347 8.92 7.75 -6.99
C ARG A 347 10.28 7.10 -6.89
N THR A 348 10.59 6.19 -7.80
CA THR A 348 11.93 5.66 -7.88
C THR A 348 12.82 6.64 -8.64
N PRO A 349 14.11 6.72 -8.29
CA PRO A 349 15.01 7.61 -9.01
C PRO A 349 15.05 7.25 -10.49
N ALA A 350 14.90 8.27 -11.33
CA ALA A 350 14.86 8.10 -12.77
C ALA A 350 16.22 7.63 -13.32
N LEU A 351 16.18 6.75 -14.31
CA LEU A 351 17.32 6.50 -15.19
C LEU A 351 17.62 7.77 -15.99
N GLU A 352 18.67 8.50 -15.64
CA GLU A 352 19.22 9.55 -16.51
C GLU A 352 19.59 8.93 -17.88
N PRO A 353 19.18 9.52 -19.02
CA PRO A 353 19.56 9.05 -20.34
C PRO A 353 21.09 9.11 -20.50
N GLY A 354 21.76 7.96 -20.50
CA GLY A 354 23.24 7.90 -20.59
C GLY A 354 23.91 6.86 -19.67
N GLY A 355 23.16 6.16 -18.81
CA GLY A 355 23.62 4.94 -18.15
C GLY A 355 24.72 5.12 -17.08
N LEU A 356 25.15 6.35 -16.79
CA LEU A 356 26.14 6.65 -15.76
C LEU A 356 25.46 7.17 -14.49
N TRP A 357 24.99 6.24 -13.64
CA TRP A 357 24.44 6.51 -12.30
C TRP A 357 25.45 7.09 -11.28
N ALA A 358 26.69 7.39 -11.70
CA ALA A 358 27.75 7.82 -10.78
C ALA A 358 27.69 9.30 -10.38
N ALA A 359 26.89 10.14 -11.04
CA ALA A 359 27.01 11.61 -10.93
C ALA A 359 25.98 12.27 -9.99
N SER A 360 24.73 11.79 -9.92
CA SER A 360 23.63 12.55 -9.28
C SER A 360 23.30 12.12 -7.84
N TYR A 361 23.97 11.10 -7.32
CA TYR A 361 23.82 10.68 -5.92
C TYR A 361 25.10 11.02 -5.14
N PRO A 362 25.01 11.79 -4.05
CA PRO A 362 26.19 12.09 -3.24
C PRO A 362 26.79 10.77 -2.74
N ARG A 363 28.04 10.52 -3.14
CA ARG A 363 28.87 9.47 -2.56
C ARG A 363 29.02 9.82 -1.08
N TYR A 364 28.48 9.00 -0.19
CA TYR A 364 28.81 9.16 1.23
C TYR A 364 30.28 8.77 1.44
N PRO A 365 31.04 9.51 2.26
CA PRO A 365 32.42 9.16 2.55
C PRO A 365 32.52 7.73 3.10
N GLY A 366 33.25 6.86 2.40
CA GLY A 366 33.48 5.46 2.79
C GLY A 366 32.72 4.39 2.00
N ASP A 367 31.78 4.77 1.13
CA ASP A 367 31.03 3.81 0.31
C ASP A 367 31.89 3.29 -0.86
N LYS A 368 32.53 2.13 -0.65
CA LYS A 368 33.18 1.38 -1.75
C LYS A 368 32.11 0.59 -2.49
N ILE A 369 31.35 1.23 -3.37
CA ILE A 369 30.48 0.51 -4.32
C ILE A 369 31.42 -0.29 -5.24
N LYS A 370 31.67 -1.55 -4.89
CA LYS A 370 32.63 -2.43 -5.61
C LYS A 370 32.11 -2.92 -6.96
N HIS A 371 30.81 -2.78 -7.24
CA HIS A 371 30.22 -3.21 -8.51
C HIS A 371 29.19 -2.18 -8.99
N PRO A 372 29.26 -1.74 -10.26
CA PRO A 372 28.13 -1.07 -10.89
C PRO A 372 26.89 -1.95 -10.70
N ARG A 373 25.77 -1.37 -10.26
CA ARG A 373 24.49 -2.09 -10.30
C ARG A 373 24.21 -2.34 -11.78
N HIS A 374 24.33 -3.60 -12.21
CA HIS A 374 24.19 -3.95 -13.62
C HIS A 374 22.76 -3.65 -14.09
N ILE A 375 22.65 -2.97 -15.23
CA ILE A 375 21.39 -2.62 -15.89
C ILE A 375 20.58 -3.88 -16.26
N ASP A 376 21.24 -5.05 -16.38
CA ASP A 376 20.63 -6.33 -16.73
C ASP A 376 19.99 -7.08 -15.52
N ASP A 377 19.97 -6.47 -14.33
CA ASP A 377 19.29 -7.04 -13.17
C ASP A 377 17.78 -6.77 -13.28
N VAL A 378 16.97 -7.82 -13.49
CA VAL A 378 15.51 -7.70 -13.62
C VAL A 378 14.88 -7.01 -12.40
N THR A 379 15.39 -7.24 -11.20
CA THR A 379 14.89 -6.55 -9.99
C THR A 379 15.10 -5.04 -10.05
N TRP A 380 16.25 -4.62 -10.59
CA TRP A 380 16.54 -3.21 -10.81
C TRP A 380 15.67 -2.62 -11.92
N ALA A 381 15.49 -3.31 -13.04
CA ALA A 381 14.64 -2.84 -14.12
C ALA A 381 13.18 -2.65 -13.66
N GLU A 382 12.67 -3.56 -12.82
CA GLU A 382 11.33 -3.49 -12.23
C GLU A 382 11.21 -2.44 -11.11
N PHE A 383 12.32 -2.03 -10.50
CA PHE A 383 12.36 -0.96 -9.50
C PHE A 383 12.55 0.43 -10.14
N ALA A 384 13.58 0.61 -10.97
CA ALA A 384 13.99 1.89 -11.52
C ALA A 384 13.33 2.18 -12.88
N PHE A 385 12.04 2.52 -12.87
CA PHE A 385 11.33 3.02 -14.06
C PHE A 385 10.68 4.38 -13.80
N THR A 386 10.29 5.06 -14.89
CA THR A 386 9.92 6.49 -14.86
C THR A 386 8.60 6.78 -14.14
N GLU A 387 7.70 5.79 -14.11
CA GLU A 387 6.41 5.93 -13.42
C GLU A 387 6.55 5.59 -11.93
N PRO A 388 5.84 6.31 -11.03
CA PRO A 388 5.84 5.98 -9.61
C PRO A 388 5.22 4.61 -9.35
N ILE A 389 5.81 3.84 -8.42
CA ILE A 389 5.22 2.63 -7.87
C ILE A 389 3.93 3.02 -7.15
N ARG A 390 2.77 2.44 -7.52
CA ARG A 390 1.50 2.72 -6.83
C ARG A 390 1.25 1.72 -5.71
N ILE A 391 1.07 2.24 -4.51
CA ILE A 391 0.84 1.42 -3.32
C ILE A 391 -0.67 1.13 -3.19
N PRO A 392 -1.05 -0.17 -3.02
CA PRO A 392 -2.43 -0.55 -2.74
C PRO A 392 -2.98 0.19 -1.51
N GLU A 393 -4.24 0.59 -1.56
CA GLU A 393 -4.91 1.41 -0.53
C GLU A 393 -4.69 0.88 0.89
N HIS A 394 -4.89 -0.43 1.08
CA HIS A 394 -4.73 -1.11 2.37
C HIS A 394 -3.32 -1.07 2.97
N ALA A 395 -2.30 -0.66 2.19
CA ALA A 395 -0.90 -0.59 2.63
C ALA A 395 -0.36 0.84 2.74
N ARG A 396 -1.06 1.84 2.20
CA ARG A 396 -0.61 3.24 2.22
C ARG A 396 -0.31 3.77 3.63
N PRO A 397 -1.13 3.48 4.67
CA PRO A 397 -0.87 3.93 6.02
C PRO A 397 0.49 3.54 6.58
N ILE A 398 1.03 2.39 6.16
CA ILE A 398 2.32 1.89 6.62
C ILE A 398 3.46 2.80 6.13
N PHE A 399 3.39 3.27 4.89
CA PHE A 399 4.38 4.17 4.32
C PHE A 399 4.23 5.59 4.87
N ALA A 400 3.00 6.09 4.96
CA ALA A 400 2.73 7.38 5.58
C ALA A 400 3.25 7.43 7.03
N ALA A 401 3.06 6.34 7.81
CA ALA A 401 3.55 6.26 9.18
C ALA A 401 5.08 6.26 9.26
N HIS A 402 5.78 5.55 8.37
CA HIS A 402 7.24 5.59 8.37
C HIS A 402 7.77 6.96 7.95
N ARG A 403 7.14 7.61 6.97
CA ARG A 403 7.45 8.99 6.57
C ARG A 403 7.27 9.97 7.74
N ALA A 404 6.13 9.91 8.44
CA ALA A 404 5.83 10.70 9.62
C ALA A 404 6.91 10.53 10.71
N TRP A 405 7.24 9.28 11.04
CA TRP A 405 8.31 8.96 11.99
C TRP A 405 9.67 9.57 11.61
N ARG A 406 10.04 9.52 10.32
CA ARG A 406 11.29 10.13 9.84
C ARG A 406 11.30 11.64 10.04
N ARG A 407 10.19 12.34 9.74
CA ARG A 407 10.06 13.80 9.96
C ARG A 407 10.17 14.16 11.44
N GLN A 408 9.53 13.38 12.30
CA GLN A 408 9.61 13.55 13.77
C GLN A 408 11.05 13.39 14.28
N CYS A 409 11.83 12.52 13.66
CA CYS A 409 13.28 12.39 13.90
C CYS A 409 14.13 13.50 13.25
N GLY A 410 13.52 14.56 12.70
CA GLY A 410 14.20 15.71 12.09
C GLY A 410 14.73 15.46 10.67
N ALA A 411 14.23 14.44 9.97
CA ALA A 411 14.63 14.19 8.58
C ALA A 411 14.04 15.23 7.63
N SER A 412 14.88 15.70 6.70
CA SER A 412 14.51 16.52 5.56
C SER A 412 14.04 15.68 4.38
N GLU A 413 13.42 16.32 3.39
CA GLU A 413 12.93 15.66 2.16
C GLU A 413 14.06 14.96 1.37
N THR A 414 15.31 15.42 1.49
CA THR A 414 16.47 14.82 0.82
C THR A 414 17.11 13.67 1.59
N ASP A 415 16.74 13.48 2.85
CA ASP A 415 17.32 12.43 3.69
C ASP A 415 16.82 11.04 3.27
N PRO A 416 17.60 9.98 3.57
CA PRO A 416 17.17 8.61 3.31
C PRO A 416 15.84 8.29 3.99
N TYR A 417 14.96 7.64 3.25
CA TYR A 417 13.69 7.13 3.75
C TYR A 417 13.93 6.05 4.80
N PHE A 418 14.67 5.00 4.42
CA PHE A 418 15.19 4.00 5.36
C PHE A 418 16.57 4.42 5.89
N VAL A 419 16.84 4.15 7.16
CA VAL A 419 18.08 4.58 7.85
C VAL A 419 18.74 3.46 8.63
N HIS A 420 20.05 3.59 8.86
CA HIS A 420 20.79 2.67 9.73
C HIS A 420 20.37 2.85 11.19
N ARG A 421 20.05 1.73 11.87
CA ARG A 421 19.50 1.74 13.24
C ARG A 421 20.37 2.49 14.27
N LYS A 422 21.69 2.37 14.17
CA LYS A 422 22.63 3.03 15.09
C LYS A 422 23.13 4.38 14.58
N GLU A 423 22.91 4.67 13.31
CA GLU A 423 23.48 5.84 12.64
C GLU A 423 22.42 6.43 11.70
N PRO A 424 21.40 7.13 12.23
CA PRO A 424 20.22 7.55 11.46
C PRO A 424 20.51 8.47 10.27
N LYS A 425 21.71 9.07 10.22
CA LYS A 425 22.18 9.90 9.09
C LYS A 425 22.82 9.07 7.97
N ARG A 426 22.97 7.75 8.13
CA ARG A 426 23.54 6.84 7.13
C ARG A 426 22.46 5.96 6.51
N ARG A 427 22.65 5.64 5.23
CA ARG A 427 21.85 4.63 4.52
C ARG A 427 22.03 3.27 5.18
N PRO A 428 20.97 2.47 5.31
CA PRO A 428 21.09 1.13 5.84
C PRO A 428 21.75 0.24 4.77
N PRO A 429 22.72 -0.61 5.16
CA PRO A 429 23.19 -1.65 4.26
C PRO A 429 22.01 -2.54 3.83
N ALA A 430 21.93 -2.92 2.55
CA ALA A 430 20.88 -3.82 2.06
C ALA A 430 20.77 -5.13 2.88
N ALA A 431 21.88 -5.65 3.38
CA ALA A 431 21.91 -6.82 4.27
C ALA A 431 21.16 -6.59 5.60
N MET A 432 21.20 -5.36 6.13
CA MET A 432 20.47 -4.96 7.33
C MET A 432 18.96 -4.98 7.07
N LEU A 433 18.51 -4.34 5.98
CA LEU A 433 17.10 -4.32 5.60
C LEU A 433 16.58 -5.72 5.29
N ASN A 434 17.34 -6.52 4.52
CA ASN A 434 16.97 -7.91 4.26
C ASN A 434 16.84 -8.74 5.54
N SER A 435 17.72 -8.54 6.52
CA SER A 435 17.61 -9.23 7.81
C SER A 435 16.40 -8.75 8.61
N LEU A 436 16.03 -7.47 8.49
CA LEU A 436 14.82 -6.92 9.10
C LEU A 436 13.57 -7.55 8.48
N VAL A 437 13.45 -7.51 7.15
CA VAL A 437 12.34 -8.08 6.41
C VAL A 437 12.18 -9.58 6.68
N LYS A 438 13.29 -10.35 6.68
CA LYS A 438 13.25 -11.79 7.03
C LYS A 438 12.67 -12.04 8.42
N ARG A 439 13.07 -11.25 9.43
CA ARG A 439 12.52 -11.39 10.79
C ARG A 439 11.04 -11.04 10.82
N THR A 440 10.63 -9.95 10.16
CA THR A 440 9.22 -9.55 10.10
C THR A 440 8.38 -10.62 9.40
N CYS A 441 8.83 -11.15 8.26
CA CYS A 441 8.16 -12.26 7.58
C CYS A 441 8.06 -13.50 8.48
N ALA A 442 9.12 -13.88 9.18
CA ALA A 442 9.10 -15.00 10.13
C ALA A 442 8.09 -14.78 11.27
N THR A 443 8.05 -13.57 11.86
CA THR A 443 7.04 -13.19 12.87
C THR A 443 5.62 -13.28 12.33
N LEU A 444 5.43 -12.98 11.05
CA LEU A 444 4.16 -13.09 10.36
C LEU A 444 3.94 -14.47 9.72
N GLY A 445 4.80 -15.47 9.93
CA GLY A 445 4.68 -16.78 9.27
C GLY A 445 4.54 -16.69 7.74
N LEU A 446 5.15 -15.66 7.15
CA LEU A 446 5.22 -15.47 5.69
C LEU A 446 6.51 -16.10 5.19
N ASP A 447 6.42 -16.84 4.08
CA ASP A 447 7.58 -17.46 3.44
C ASP A 447 7.65 -17.14 1.92
N PRO A 448 7.76 -15.85 1.53
CA PRO A 448 7.93 -15.48 0.13
C PRO A 448 9.22 -16.06 -0.47
N PHE A 449 9.11 -16.57 -1.69
CA PHE A 449 10.16 -17.30 -2.39
C PHE A 449 11.48 -16.53 -2.51
N TRP A 450 11.43 -15.21 -2.73
CA TRP A 450 12.61 -14.36 -2.87
C TRP A 450 13.45 -14.23 -1.58
N MET A 451 12.94 -14.65 -0.42
CA MET A 451 13.69 -14.66 0.84
C MET A 451 14.71 -15.79 0.94
N HIS A 452 14.50 -16.89 0.23
CA HIS A 452 15.40 -18.01 0.28
C HIS A 452 16.69 -17.69 -0.48
N GLY A 453 17.83 -18.13 0.07
CA GLY A 453 19.15 -17.92 -0.53
C GLY A 453 19.31 -18.65 -1.87
N ARG A 454 20.44 -18.42 -2.54
CA ARG A 454 20.78 -19.07 -3.82
C ARG A 454 20.78 -20.61 -3.75
N ASN A 455 20.88 -21.18 -2.54
CA ASN A 455 21.00 -22.61 -2.28
C ASN A 455 19.79 -23.15 -1.48
N CYS A 456 18.59 -22.61 -1.68
CA CYS A 456 17.39 -23.14 -1.02
C CYS A 456 17.13 -24.58 -1.45
N ILE A 457 17.04 -25.49 -0.48
CA ILE A 457 16.79 -26.93 -0.70
C ILE A 457 15.44 -27.15 -1.41
N TYR A 458 14.44 -26.34 -1.07
CA TYR A 458 13.12 -26.38 -1.72
C TYR A 458 13.14 -25.92 -3.18
N GLY A 459 14.19 -25.20 -3.61
CA GLY A 459 14.40 -24.80 -5.00
C GLY A 459 15.21 -25.80 -5.83
N THR A 460 16.08 -26.58 -5.18
CA THR A 460 16.84 -27.65 -5.84
C THR A 460 15.97 -28.87 -6.15
N ASP A 461 14.94 -29.15 -5.34
CA ASP A 461 14.07 -30.31 -5.52
C ASP A 461 13.12 -30.21 -6.74
N ILE A 462 13.03 -29.02 -7.35
CA ILE A 462 12.30 -28.75 -8.60
C ILE A 462 13.22 -28.47 -9.80
N GLY A 463 14.53 -28.74 -9.68
CA GLY A 463 15.46 -28.75 -10.82
C GLY A 463 15.76 -27.39 -11.45
N VAL A 464 15.56 -26.27 -10.75
CA VAL A 464 15.72 -24.93 -11.33
C VAL A 464 17.02 -24.26 -10.88
N THR A 465 17.95 -24.09 -11.82
CA THR A 465 19.18 -23.28 -11.70
C THR A 465 18.88 -21.80 -11.43
N HIS A 466 19.90 -21.03 -10.99
CA HIS A 466 19.90 -19.57 -10.75
C HIS A 466 18.64 -18.82 -11.23
N ARG A 467 17.63 -18.67 -10.35
CA ARG A 467 16.42 -17.92 -10.71
C ARG A 467 16.70 -16.42 -10.67
N THR A 468 16.43 -15.77 -11.79
CA THR A 468 16.11 -14.35 -11.83
C THR A 468 14.90 -14.11 -10.94
N ILE A 469 15.01 -13.21 -9.96
CA ILE A 469 13.92 -12.85 -9.05
C ILE A 469 13.21 -11.64 -9.66
N GLY A 470 11.88 -11.60 -9.62
CA GLY A 470 11.10 -10.49 -10.15
C GLY A 470 9.60 -10.75 -10.07
N TRP A 471 8.81 -9.68 -10.02
CA TRP A 471 7.35 -9.76 -9.94
C TRP A 471 6.76 -10.52 -11.12
N THR A 472 7.29 -10.27 -12.33
CA THR A 472 6.87 -10.96 -13.57
C THR A 472 7.30 -12.43 -13.58
N VAL A 473 8.54 -12.71 -13.16
CA VAL A 473 9.11 -14.06 -13.17
C VAL A 473 8.35 -15.01 -12.23
N GLU A 474 7.99 -14.55 -11.04
CA GLU A 474 7.21 -15.35 -10.08
C GLU A 474 5.80 -15.67 -10.58
N ARG A 475 5.31 -14.93 -11.57
CA ARG A 475 4.01 -15.10 -12.23
C ARG A 475 4.11 -15.86 -13.55
N GLY A 476 5.29 -16.37 -13.90
CA GLY A 476 5.54 -17.05 -15.18
C GLY A 476 5.37 -16.12 -16.38
N LEU A 477 5.52 -14.80 -16.18
CA LEU A 477 5.37 -13.79 -17.24
C LEU A 477 6.74 -13.45 -17.83
N THR A 478 6.81 -13.40 -19.15
CA THR A 478 8.01 -12.97 -19.88
C THR A 478 7.61 -12.04 -21.02
N VAL A 479 8.34 -10.94 -21.19
CA VAL A 479 8.10 -9.94 -22.23
C VAL A 479 9.12 -10.12 -23.34
N HIS A 480 8.65 -10.25 -24.57
CA HIS A 480 9.49 -10.38 -25.77
C HIS A 480 9.10 -9.29 -26.77
N PRO A 481 10.00 -8.37 -27.14
CA PRO A 481 9.75 -7.52 -28.29
C PRO A 481 9.73 -8.42 -29.53
N LEU A 482 8.64 -8.37 -30.29
CA LEU A 482 8.64 -8.92 -31.64
C LEU A 482 9.45 -7.92 -32.46
N ALA A 483 10.57 -8.38 -33.04
CA ALA A 483 11.50 -7.52 -33.78
C ALA A 483 10.73 -6.55 -34.70
N PRO A 484 11.22 -5.30 -34.92
CA PRO A 484 10.57 -4.43 -35.89
C PRO A 484 10.48 -5.21 -37.20
N VAL A 485 9.29 -5.25 -37.78
CA VAL A 485 9.04 -5.78 -39.12
C VAL A 485 9.80 -4.91 -40.12
N ARG A 486 11.12 -5.06 -40.15
CA ARG A 486 12.00 -4.75 -41.26
C ARG A 486 12.29 -6.13 -41.86
N ASP A 487 11.77 -6.38 -43.06
CA ASP A 487 12.04 -7.57 -43.89
C ASP A 487 11.09 -8.79 -43.82
N ILE A 488 9.86 -8.62 -43.33
CA ILE A 488 8.77 -9.46 -43.84
C ILE A 488 7.84 -8.51 -44.57
N GLY A 489 7.68 -8.68 -45.88
CA GLY A 489 6.83 -7.87 -46.77
C GLY A 489 5.33 -7.93 -46.45
N LEU A 490 4.96 -8.10 -45.18
CA LEU A 490 3.63 -7.82 -44.68
C LEU A 490 3.39 -6.31 -44.85
N PRO A 491 2.26 -5.91 -45.44
CA PRO A 491 1.93 -4.51 -45.58
C PRO A 491 1.99 -3.86 -44.19
N ARG A 492 2.70 -2.73 -44.08
CA ARG A 492 2.64 -1.87 -42.89
C ARG A 492 1.17 -1.79 -42.46
N PRO A 493 0.83 -2.03 -41.18
CA PRO A 493 -0.52 -1.77 -40.72
C PRO A 493 -0.84 -0.34 -41.14
N ARG A 494 -1.91 -0.17 -41.94
CA ARG A 494 -2.35 1.14 -42.39
C ARG A 494 -2.37 2.03 -41.15
N GLN A 495 -1.62 3.13 -41.18
CA GLN A 495 -1.85 4.22 -40.24
C GLN A 495 -3.37 4.45 -40.22
N PRO A 496 -4.04 4.40 -39.06
CA PRO A 496 -5.48 4.57 -39.00
C PRO A 496 -5.78 5.95 -39.57
N ARG A 497 -6.35 5.97 -40.78
CA ARG A 497 -6.96 7.16 -41.36
C ARG A 497 -8.18 7.46 -40.50
N GLY A 498 -8.03 8.33 -39.50
CA GLY A 498 -9.12 9.04 -38.83
C GLY A 498 -10.16 8.22 -38.04
N GLU A 499 -10.27 6.91 -38.23
CA GLU A 499 -11.19 6.03 -37.51
C GLU A 499 -10.39 5.04 -36.65
N ARG A 500 -10.46 5.28 -35.34
CA ARG A 500 -9.88 4.45 -34.30
C ARG A 500 -10.39 3.01 -34.45
N THR A 501 -9.50 2.03 -34.58
CA THR A 501 -9.80 0.65 -34.15
C THR A 501 -9.82 0.61 -32.63
N ARG A 502 -10.79 1.28 -32.01
CA ARG A 502 -11.22 0.88 -30.66
C ARG A 502 -11.71 -0.54 -30.78
N TRP A 503 -11.39 -1.38 -29.81
CA TRP A 503 -11.86 -2.76 -29.79
C TRP A 503 -13.37 -2.75 -30.00
N ALA A 504 -13.82 -3.30 -31.14
CA ALA A 504 -15.19 -3.12 -31.57
C ALA A 504 -16.13 -3.79 -30.56
N ARG A 505 -16.76 -3.01 -29.68
CA ARG A 505 -17.84 -3.46 -28.81
C ARG A 505 -19.06 -3.73 -29.70
N ARG A 506 -19.11 -4.90 -30.32
CA ARG A 506 -20.36 -5.33 -30.96
C ARG A 506 -21.39 -5.54 -29.84
N PRO A 507 -22.60 -4.98 -29.96
CA PRO A 507 -23.66 -5.25 -28.99
C PRO A 507 -23.91 -6.76 -28.91
N ILE A 508 -24.00 -7.27 -27.69
CA ILE A 508 -24.29 -8.68 -27.43
C ILE A 508 -25.76 -8.90 -27.76
N ALA A 509 -26.05 -9.32 -29.00
CA ALA A 509 -27.37 -9.72 -29.48
C ALA A 509 -27.84 -11.03 -28.85
#